data_AF-A0A9P5NHY0-F1
#
_entry.id   AF-A0A9P5NHY0-F1
#
_cell.length_a   1.000
_cell.length_b   1.000
_cell.length_c   1.000
_cell.angle_alpha   90.00
_cell.angle_beta   90.00
_cell.angle_gamma   90.00
#
_symmetry.space_group_name_H-M   'P 1'
#
loop_
_entity.id
_entity.type
_entity.pdbx_description
1 polymer ?
#
loop_
_entity_poly.entity_id
_entity_poly.type
_entity_poly.pdbx_seq_one_letter_code
_entity_poly.pdbx_strand_id
1 'polypeptide(L)'
;MAHFSSLAPELVDYIVEYSEIQAIKSLRLTCKFLDDRLASKVLQTLSFDMDRYDFESQMDMIRSLATMSSDAASRTTRNLVVKSLSPKHDNNTTQVYHTVGQELVRYPPAPFEQKIYKAEKELKLILFDALTSLKNVKSARWETTSSDEEWAQTIVLNALLSYANLTSLHISLTHARIAIPFHLFSNLEKIILDEHLSPDKKSIGQDSVVNLAKLVAQLPPGQISSLTVHREWHMTRSTKALSLHDLFQFMDEATPLHLQRLEISGSFVRLDSVTVPHLRHLTSLHINNAFEPSREPVVKGARGTFVRCGTVADDVLEKQRAVGSSLNQFWTDLSRESIHLEEIVLNNVVPGFMQYLTTYSGLKRLKLSAVFFTTTAGSEASAQMFFSNPFKLESHSDSLENLSINVTYEGLWCFGRHCVDSISQLKLLRKLEIAIAGDDLGQLEESEPDFINQQANAIILLLDTVTLQLPRMRHLTINSAVPESHRGSKIGTRSYMYMRSVKTKIIDSIGQYKAPLACTHLPSIGVSGTVYHPKSDYIGENGSVVWGYHVA
;
A
#
# COMPACT_ATOMS: atom_id res chain seq x y z
N MET A 1 -31.73 -15.61 14.28
CA MET A 1 -31.94 -16.81 13.44
C MET A 1 -31.49 -18.01 14.26
N ALA A 2 -32.34 -19.02 14.43
CA ALA A 2 -31.96 -20.25 15.12
C ALA A 2 -31.06 -21.09 14.20
N HIS A 3 -29.87 -21.48 14.66
CA HIS A 3 -28.98 -22.39 13.93
C HIS A 3 -29.37 -23.84 14.24
N PHE A 4 -29.18 -24.77 13.30
CA PHE A 4 -29.45 -26.20 13.57
C PHE A 4 -28.60 -26.73 14.73
N SER A 5 -27.42 -26.15 14.95
CA SER A 5 -26.54 -26.40 16.11
C SER A 5 -27.01 -25.79 17.43
N SER A 6 -28.09 -24.98 17.41
CA SER A 6 -28.73 -24.47 18.64
C SER A 6 -29.82 -25.39 19.18
N LEU A 7 -30.13 -26.49 18.46
CA LEU A 7 -30.95 -27.56 18.99
C LEU A 7 -30.14 -28.33 20.03
N ALA A 8 -30.79 -28.68 21.15
CA ALA A 8 -30.20 -29.58 22.13
C ALA A 8 -29.88 -30.94 21.45
N PRO A 9 -28.77 -31.60 21.80
CA PRO A 9 -28.36 -32.85 21.15
C PRO A 9 -29.48 -33.90 21.12
N GLU A 10 -30.29 -33.96 22.17
CA GLU A 10 -31.43 -34.88 22.30
C GLU A 10 -32.50 -34.63 21.24
N LEU A 11 -32.70 -33.38 20.82
CA LEU A 11 -33.64 -33.02 19.74
C LEU A 11 -33.08 -33.39 18.37
N VAL A 12 -31.77 -33.29 18.17
CA VAL A 12 -31.11 -33.74 16.94
C VAL A 12 -31.21 -35.26 16.81
N ASP A 13 -30.97 -35.97 17.91
CA ASP A 13 -31.11 -37.43 17.99
C ASP A 13 -32.57 -37.85 17.72
N TYR A 14 -33.54 -37.12 18.29
CA TYR A 14 -34.96 -37.36 18.03
C TYR A 14 -35.34 -37.10 16.56
N ILE A 15 -34.81 -36.05 15.92
CA ILE A 15 -35.02 -35.82 14.48
C ILE A 15 -34.44 -36.97 13.65
N VAL A 16 -33.28 -37.51 14.03
CA VAL A 16 -32.64 -38.63 13.35
C VAL A 16 -33.43 -39.93 13.56
N GLU A 17 -33.91 -40.21 14.77
CA GLU A 17 -34.64 -41.44 15.11
C GLU A 17 -35.97 -41.56 14.35
N TYR A 18 -36.66 -40.45 14.11
CA TYR A 18 -37.96 -40.42 13.43
C TYR A 18 -37.88 -40.07 11.93
N SER A 19 -36.68 -39.86 11.38
CA SER A 19 -36.49 -39.58 9.95
C SER A 19 -36.26 -40.87 9.15
N GLU A 20 -36.77 -40.91 7.91
CA GLU A 20 -36.41 -41.99 6.99
C GLU A 20 -34.90 -41.99 6.70
N ILE A 21 -34.30 -43.17 6.53
CA ILE A 21 -32.86 -43.33 6.25
C ILE A 21 -32.39 -42.47 5.07
N GLN A 22 -33.25 -42.29 4.06
CA GLN A 22 -32.94 -41.46 2.90
C GLN A 22 -32.90 -39.96 3.25
N ALA A 23 -33.77 -39.49 4.14
CA ALA A 23 -33.76 -38.12 4.65
C ALA A 23 -32.52 -37.85 5.52
N ILE A 24 -32.11 -38.81 6.37
CA ILE A 24 -30.86 -38.73 7.16
C ILE A 24 -29.63 -38.64 6.24
N LYS A 25 -29.58 -39.44 5.17
CA LYS A 25 -28.52 -39.36 4.15
C LYS A 25 -28.50 -37.99 3.46
N SER A 26 -29.66 -37.48 3.06
CA SER A 26 -29.79 -36.15 2.44
C SER A 26 -29.38 -35.02 3.39
N LEU A 27 -29.74 -35.09 4.67
CA LEU A 27 -29.34 -34.13 5.69
C LEU A 27 -27.83 -34.20 5.93
N ARG A 28 -27.25 -35.39 6.10
CA ARG A 28 -25.80 -35.59 6.22
C ARG A 28 -25.05 -35.07 4.99
N LEU A 29 -25.55 -35.34 3.79
CA LEU A 29 -24.95 -34.84 2.54
C LEU A 29 -25.07 -33.32 2.43
N THR A 30 -26.18 -32.74 2.85
CA THR A 30 -26.37 -31.27 2.85
C THR A 30 -25.46 -30.61 3.87
N CYS A 31 -25.39 -31.14 5.10
CA CYS A 31 -24.47 -30.65 6.12
C CYS A 31 -23.01 -30.83 5.70
N LYS A 32 -22.64 -31.97 5.10
CA LYS A 32 -21.28 -32.18 4.56
C LYS A 32 -20.98 -31.24 3.39
N PHE A 33 -21.92 -31.05 2.47
CA PHE A 33 -21.73 -30.13 1.34
C PHE A 33 -21.61 -28.69 1.82
N LEU A 34 -22.45 -28.26 2.76
CA LEU A 34 -22.37 -26.95 3.38
C LEU A 34 -21.07 -26.79 4.17
N ASP A 35 -20.67 -27.80 4.94
CA ASP A 35 -19.40 -27.83 5.64
C ASP A 35 -18.22 -27.71 4.66
N ASP A 36 -18.18 -28.53 3.61
CA ASP A 36 -17.15 -28.46 2.55
C ASP A 36 -17.11 -27.06 1.88
N ARG A 37 -18.29 -26.47 1.60
CA ARG A 37 -18.40 -25.13 0.98
C ARG A 37 -18.01 -24.01 1.95
N LEU A 38 -18.42 -24.09 3.20
CA LEU A 38 -18.13 -23.09 4.23
C LEU A 38 -16.68 -23.19 4.69
N ALA A 39 -16.17 -24.40 4.91
CA ALA A 39 -14.76 -24.68 5.17
C ALA A 39 -13.88 -24.08 4.06
N SER A 40 -14.26 -24.21 2.79
CA SER A 40 -13.50 -23.60 1.70
C SER A 40 -13.41 -22.08 1.76
N LYS A 41 -14.38 -21.40 2.39
CA LYS A 41 -14.38 -19.95 2.59
C LYS A 41 -13.70 -19.54 3.90
N VAL A 42 -14.00 -20.24 4.99
CA VAL A 42 -13.49 -19.95 6.34
C VAL A 42 -12.02 -20.29 6.45
N LEU A 43 -11.64 -21.48 5.98
CA LEU A 43 -10.28 -22.00 6.03
C LEU A 43 -9.47 -21.60 4.79
N GLN A 44 -10.00 -20.80 3.86
CA GLN A 44 -9.23 -20.34 2.70
C GLN A 44 -7.97 -19.60 3.13
N THR A 45 -8.14 -18.77 4.17
CA THR A 45 -7.10 -17.96 4.78
C THR A 45 -6.99 -18.37 6.23
N LEU A 46 -5.83 -18.94 6.57
CA LEU A 46 -5.51 -19.28 7.96
C LEU A 46 -4.53 -18.25 8.50
N SER A 47 -4.79 -17.72 9.69
CA SER A 47 -3.95 -16.72 10.34
C SER A 47 -3.48 -17.21 11.70
N PHE A 48 -2.18 -17.14 11.95
CA PHE A 48 -1.58 -17.35 13.25
C PHE A 48 -1.08 -16.02 13.79
N ASP A 49 -1.64 -15.59 14.91
CA ASP A 49 -1.30 -14.33 15.58
C ASP A 49 -1.41 -14.54 17.10
N MET A 50 -0.29 -14.88 17.73
CA MET A 50 -0.26 -15.14 19.16
C MET A 50 -0.16 -13.83 19.94
N ASP A 51 -1.05 -13.71 20.93
CA ASP A 51 -1.01 -12.66 21.93
C ASP A 51 -0.99 -13.30 23.31
N ARG A 52 -0.27 -12.71 24.27
CA ARG A 52 -0.17 -13.19 25.65
C ARG A 52 -1.51 -13.40 26.33
N TYR A 53 -2.57 -12.73 25.89
CA TYR A 53 -3.91 -12.84 26.46
C TYR A 53 -4.80 -13.83 25.71
N ASP A 54 -4.44 -14.26 24.49
CA ASP A 54 -5.26 -15.13 23.62
C ASP A 54 -4.47 -16.30 22.97
N PHE A 55 -3.26 -16.60 23.46
CA PHE A 55 -2.42 -17.63 22.87
C PHE A 55 -3.04 -19.04 22.97
N GLU A 56 -3.91 -19.30 23.95
CA GLU A 56 -4.52 -20.62 24.17
C GLU A 56 -5.39 -21.04 22.98
N SER A 57 -6.22 -20.14 22.44
CA SER A 57 -7.04 -20.42 21.26
C SER A 57 -6.18 -20.73 20.02
N GLN A 58 -5.06 -20.00 19.86
CA GLN A 58 -4.12 -20.24 18.76
C GLN A 58 -3.39 -21.59 18.94
N MET A 59 -3.01 -21.92 20.17
CA MET A 59 -2.39 -23.20 20.50
C MET A 59 -3.31 -24.38 20.20
N ASP A 60 -4.61 -24.29 20.53
CA ASP A 60 -5.58 -25.35 20.21
C ASP A 60 -5.71 -25.59 18.70
N MET A 61 -5.73 -24.51 17.91
CA MET A 61 -5.72 -24.60 16.46
C MET A 61 -4.43 -25.27 15.94
N ILE A 62 -3.27 -24.89 16.45
CA ILE A 62 -1.98 -25.48 16.05
C ILE A 62 -1.91 -26.95 16.44
N ARG A 63 -2.36 -27.32 17.65
CA ARG A 63 -2.47 -28.72 18.09
C ARG A 63 -3.38 -29.51 17.16
N SER A 64 -4.54 -28.96 16.80
CA SER A 64 -5.48 -29.61 15.88
C SER A 64 -4.81 -29.89 14.53
N LEU A 65 -4.05 -28.94 13.98
CA LEU A 65 -3.35 -29.10 12.71
C LEU A 65 -2.16 -30.06 12.77
N ALA A 66 -1.46 -30.10 13.92
CA ALA A 66 -0.34 -31.01 14.12
C ALA A 66 -0.79 -32.46 14.34
N THR A 67 -1.88 -32.67 15.09
CA THR A 67 -2.34 -34.01 15.51
C THR A 67 -3.31 -34.63 14.54
N MET A 68 -4.24 -33.83 14.03
CA MET A 68 -5.18 -34.25 13.02
C MET A 68 -4.66 -33.69 11.72
N SER A 69 -4.41 -34.53 10.73
CA SER A 69 -4.47 -34.05 9.35
C SER A 69 -5.90 -33.57 9.14
N SER A 70 -6.19 -32.33 9.52
CA SER A 70 -7.47 -31.68 9.29
C SER A 70 -7.61 -31.63 7.79
N ASP A 71 -8.27 -32.67 7.31
CA ASP A 71 -8.40 -33.01 5.90
C ASP A 71 -9.02 -31.81 5.17
N ALA A 72 -9.91 -31.09 5.85
CA ALA A 72 -10.44 -29.81 5.40
C ALA A 72 -9.34 -28.75 5.28
N ALA A 73 -8.71 -28.32 6.37
CA ALA A 73 -7.73 -27.23 6.36
C ALA A 73 -6.57 -27.48 5.39
N SER A 74 -6.01 -28.70 5.40
CA SER A 74 -4.94 -29.10 4.47
C SER A 74 -5.36 -28.92 3.00
N ARG A 75 -6.60 -29.26 2.66
CA ARG A 75 -7.15 -29.17 1.29
C ARG A 75 -7.60 -27.77 0.91
N THR A 76 -8.11 -26.97 1.85
CA THR A 76 -8.78 -25.70 1.54
C THR A 76 -7.90 -24.48 1.75
N THR A 77 -6.91 -24.53 2.65
CA THR A 77 -6.04 -23.37 2.90
C THR A 77 -5.24 -23.04 1.65
N ARG A 78 -5.35 -21.79 1.22
CA ARG A 78 -4.63 -21.22 0.06
C ARG A 78 -3.77 -20.05 0.48
N ASN A 79 -4.20 -19.30 1.49
CA ASN A 79 -3.49 -18.16 2.03
C ASN A 79 -3.10 -18.44 3.47
N LEU A 80 -1.81 -18.30 3.78
CA LEU A 80 -1.28 -18.43 5.12
C LEU A 80 -0.83 -17.05 5.59
N VAL A 81 -1.30 -16.61 6.75
CA VAL A 81 -0.82 -15.40 7.42
C VAL A 81 -0.16 -15.82 8.73
N VAL A 82 1.13 -15.54 8.87
CA VAL A 82 1.90 -15.79 10.09
C VAL A 82 2.36 -14.44 10.62
N LYS A 83 1.90 -14.08 11.82
CA LYS A 83 2.37 -12.90 12.54
C LYS A 83 3.21 -13.35 13.72
N SER A 84 2.93 -12.85 14.92
CA SER A 84 3.63 -13.31 16.12
C SER A 84 3.31 -14.78 16.40
N LEU A 85 4.35 -15.55 16.70
CA LEU A 85 4.27 -16.92 17.20
C LEU A 85 4.81 -17.03 18.62
N SER A 86 4.90 -15.91 19.33
CA SER A 86 5.40 -15.86 20.69
C SER A 86 4.23 -15.69 21.66
N PRO A 87 3.96 -16.67 22.56
CA PRO A 87 3.00 -16.49 23.65
C PRO A 87 3.37 -15.34 24.60
N LYS A 88 4.57 -14.76 24.48
CA LYS A 88 5.04 -13.58 25.23
C LYS A 88 4.69 -12.26 24.55
N HIS A 89 4.20 -12.30 23.31
CA HIS A 89 3.89 -11.11 22.55
C HIS A 89 2.73 -10.35 23.19
N ASP A 90 2.83 -9.02 23.19
CA ASP A 90 1.82 -8.15 23.77
C ASP A 90 1.47 -7.09 22.72
N ASN A 91 0.30 -7.22 22.10
CA ASN A 91 -0.17 -6.21 21.15
C ASN A 91 -0.45 -4.86 21.84
N ASN A 92 -0.67 -4.87 23.16
CA ASN A 92 -0.91 -3.69 23.97
C ASN A 92 0.34 -3.22 24.71
N THR A 93 1.48 -3.14 24.00
CA THR A 93 2.71 -2.53 24.52
C THR A 93 2.58 -1.01 24.67
N THR A 94 1.58 -0.55 25.43
CA THR A 94 1.62 0.78 26.00
C THR A 94 2.78 0.79 26.99
N GLN A 95 3.94 1.29 26.56
CA GLN A 95 5.10 1.40 27.44
C GLN A 95 4.72 2.35 28.58
N VAL A 96 4.49 1.78 29.76
CA VAL A 96 4.23 2.58 30.96
C VAL A 96 5.56 3.11 31.47
N TYR A 97 5.68 4.42 31.47
CA TYR A 97 6.80 5.11 32.09
C TYR A 97 6.36 5.63 33.45
N HIS A 98 7.29 5.63 34.41
CA HIS A 98 7.15 6.35 35.66
C HIS A 98 8.30 7.32 35.81
N THR A 99 8.11 8.30 36.67
CA THR A 99 9.15 9.27 36.99
C THR A 99 9.92 8.80 38.22
N VAL A 100 11.22 8.57 38.07
CA VAL A 100 12.15 8.35 39.18
C VAL A 100 13.04 9.58 39.26
N GLY A 101 12.81 10.44 40.25
CA GLY A 101 13.44 11.77 40.30
C GLY A 101 12.88 12.69 39.21
N GLN A 102 13.70 13.06 38.22
CA GLN A 102 13.30 13.85 37.04
C GLN A 102 13.37 13.06 35.73
N GLU A 103 13.71 11.77 35.78
CA GLU A 103 13.85 10.92 34.61
C GLU A 103 12.61 10.04 34.41
N LEU A 104 12.15 9.94 33.16
CA LEU A 104 11.13 8.98 32.74
C LEU A 104 11.79 7.61 32.57
N VAL A 105 11.60 6.74 33.55
CA VAL A 105 12.11 5.37 33.54
C VAL A 105 10.98 4.43 33.12
N ARG A 106 11.31 3.48 32.24
CA ARG A 106 10.36 2.45 31.80
C ARG A 106 10.12 1.46 32.95
N TYR A 107 8.87 1.13 33.24
CA TYR A 107 8.60 0.03 34.18
C TYR A 107 9.22 -1.27 33.66
N PRO A 108 9.93 -2.04 34.51
CA PRO A 108 10.35 -3.37 34.12
C PRO A 108 9.09 -4.20 33.80
N PRO A 109 9.07 -4.96 32.71
CA PRO A 109 7.95 -5.84 32.42
C PRO A 109 7.78 -6.83 33.56
N ALA A 110 6.53 -7.06 33.98
CA ALA A 110 6.23 -8.11 34.95
C ALA A 110 6.74 -9.47 34.42
N PRO A 111 7.24 -10.37 35.29
CA PRO A 111 7.63 -11.70 34.85
C PRO A 111 6.44 -12.43 34.23
N PHE A 112 6.70 -13.19 33.17
CA PHE A 112 5.66 -13.96 32.50
C PHE A 112 5.14 -15.10 33.38
N GLU A 113 3.84 -15.40 33.27
CA GLU A 113 3.23 -16.53 33.96
C GLU A 113 3.82 -17.87 33.49
N GLN A 114 3.89 -18.88 34.37
CA GLN A 114 4.46 -20.19 34.04
C GLN A 114 3.77 -20.87 32.83
N LYS A 115 2.49 -20.60 32.62
CA LYS A 115 1.71 -21.12 31.47
C LYS A 115 2.27 -20.67 30.12
N ILE A 116 2.79 -19.44 30.04
CA ILE A 116 3.38 -18.88 28.81
C ILE A 116 4.63 -19.66 28.40
N TYR A 117 5.52 -19.97 29.37
CA TYR A 117 6.71 -20.79 29.11
C TYR A 117 6.36 -22.23 28.71
N LYS A 118 5.32 -22.81 29.33
CA LYS A 118 4.81 -24.14 28.95
C LYS A 118 4.30 -24.14 27.51
N ALA A 119 3.51 -23.13 27.13
CA ALA A 119 2.98 -22.97 25.79
C ALA A 119 4.09 -22.79 24.75
N GLU A 120 5.11 -21.97 25.03
CA GLU A 120 6.26 -21.79 24.13
C GLU A 120 7.04 -23.10 23.91
N LYS A 121 7.26 -23.85 24.99
CA LYS A 121 7.94 -25.16 24.92
C LYS A 121 7.15 -26.15 24.07
N GLU A 122 5.83 -26.18 24.24
CA GLU A 122 4.95 -27.04 23.47
C GLU A 122 4.90 -26.62 21.99
N LEU A 123 4.73 -25.33 21.73
CA LEU A 123 4.68 -24.76 20.38
C LEU A 123 5.92 -25.16 19.57
N LYS A 124 7.10 -25.10 20.19
CA LYS A 124 8.36 -25.53 19.56
C LYS A 124 8.33 -26.98 19.07
N LEU A 125 7.55 -27.86 19.71
CA LEU A 125 7.44 -29.27 19.33
C LEU A 125 6.44 -29.49 18.20
N ILE A 126 5.36 -28.71 18.13
CA ILE A 126 4.22 -29.00 17.23
C ILE A 126 4.11 -28.06 16.03
N LEU A 127 4.78 -26.90 16.04
CA LEU A 127 4.59 -25.85 15.04
C LEU A 127 4.95 -26.30 13.62
N PHE A 128 6.03 -27.06 13.45
CA PHE A 128 6.47 -27.51 12.12
C PHE A 128 5.43 -28.44 11.48
N ASP A 129 4.96 -29.43 12.24
CA ASP A 129 3.95 -30.39 11.77
C ASP A 129 2.62 -29.69 11.44
N ALA A 130 2.21 -28.75 12.29
CA ALA A 130 1.01 -27.95 12.06
C ALA A 130 1.08 -27.16 10.74
N LEU A 131 2.19 -26.46 10.49
CA LEU A 131 2.36 -25.67 9.25
C LEU A 131 2.46 -26.58 8.03
N THR A 132 3.33 -27.60 8.06
CA THR A 132 3.53 -28.51 6.92
C THR A 132 2.28 -29.35 6.56
N SER A 133 1.31 -29.46 7.48
CA SER A 133 -0.01 -30.03 7.16
C SER A 133 -0.75 -29.24 6.06
N LEU A 134 -0.44 -27.96 5.85
CA LEU A 134 -1.12 -27.05 4.91
C LEU A 134 -0.54 -27.14 3.48
N LYS A 135 -0.65 -28.31 2.86
CA LYS A 135 0.02 -28.65 1.58
C LYS A 135 -0.36 -27.81 0.37
N ASN A 136 -1.50 -27.11 0.42
CA ASN A 136 -2.04 -26.36 -0.71
C ASN A 136 -1.90 -24.83 -0.58
N VAL A 137 -1.05 -24.35 0.33
CA VAL A 137 -0.74 -22.93 0.44
C VAL A 137 -0.13 -22.43 -0.87
N LYS A 138 -0.73 -21.35 -1.40
CA LYS A 138 -0.31 -20.65 -2.63
C LYS A 138 0.25 -19.27 -2.34
N SER A 139 -0.26 -18.62 -1.30
CA SER A 139 0.21 -17.32 -0.84
C SER A 139 0.54 -17.38 0.65
N ALA A 140 1.68 -16.80 1.04
CA ALA A 140 2.06 -16.66 2.43
C ALA A 140 2.42 -15.20 2.74
N ARG A 141 1.93 -14.68 3.86
CA ARG A 141 2.32 -13.41 4.47
C ARG A 141 2.95 -13.69 5.82
N TRP A 142 4.18 -13.25 6.03
CA TRP A 142 4.93 -13.47 7.26
C TRP A 142 5.43 -12.15 7.85
N GLU A 143 4.90 -11.80 9.02
CA GLU A 143 5.23 -10.59 9.77
C GLU A 143 5.93 -10.98 11.07
N THR A 144 7.23 -10.73 11.13
CA THR A 144 8.00 -10.99 12.35
C THR A 144 7.73 -9.90 13.40
N THR A 145 7.62 -10.29 14.65
CA THR A 145 7.51 -9.40 15.81
C THR A 145 8.77 -9.45 16.68
N SER A 146 9.00 -8.42 17.49
CA SER A 146 10.19 -8.36 18.36
C SER A 146 10.25 -9.51 19.39
N SER A 147 9.09 -10.07 19.73
CA SER A 147 8.92 -11.20 20.64
C SER A 147 9.21 -12.56 20.01
N ASP A 148 9.32 -12.66 18.68
CA ASP A 148 9.58 -13.92 17.99
C ASP A 148 11.05 -14.30 18.12
N GLU A 149 11.27 -15.50 18.63
CA GLU A 149 12.59 -16.08 18.78
C GLU A 149 13.08 -16.73 17.48
N GLU A 150 14.41 -16.87 17.35
CA GLU A 150 15.04 -17.39 16.13
C GLU A 150 14.51 -18.78 15.75
N TRP A 151 14.28 -19.65 16.74
CA TRP A 151 13.76 -21.00 16.51
C TRP A 151 12.40 -21.00 15.81
N ALA A 152 11.51 -20.05 16.15
CA ALA A 152 10.17 -19.97 15.57
C ALA A 152 10.27 -19.52 14.11
N GLN A 153 11.12 -18.52 13.85
CA GLN A 153 11.37 -18.03 12.51
C GLN A 153 11.97 -19.12 11.60
N THR A 154 12.89 -19.92 12.12
CA THR A 154 13.48 -21.06 11.39
C THR A 154 12.44 -22.13 11.07
N ILE A 155 11.54 -22.45 12.00
CA ILE A 155 10.45 -23.42 11.75
C ILE A 155 9.51 -22.91 10.66
N VAL A 156 9.09 -21.64 10.74
CA VAL A 156 8.21 -21.02 9.73
C VAL A 156 8.88 -21.06 8.36
N LEU A 157 10.14 -20.65 8.28
CA LEU A 157 10.90 -20.66 7.04
C LEU A 157 10.99 -22.07 6.42
N ASN A 158 11.33 -23.08 7.23
CA ASN A 158 11.41 -24.46 6.77
C ASN A 158 10.05 -24.98 6.27
N ALA A 159 8.95 -24.61 6.93
CA ALA A 159 7.62 -24.96 6.48
C ALA A 159 7.27 -24.27 5.15
N LEU A 160 7.59 -22.98 5.00
CA LEU A 160 7.38 -22.23 3.75
C LEU A 160 8.15 -22.84 2.57
N LEU A 161 9.40 -23.26 2.79
CA LEU A 161 10.22 -23.94 1.78
C LEU A 161 9.62 -25.30 1.35
N SER A 162 8.82 -25.94 2.19
CA SER A 162 8.17 -27.22 1.87
C SER A 162 6.94 -27.08 0.96
N TYR A 163 6.41 -25.87 0.79
CA TYR A 163 5.19 -25.63 0.02
C TYR A 163 5.47 -25.60 -1.48
N ALA A 164 5.29 -26.75 -2.14
CA ALA A 164 5.48 -26.89 -3.58
C ALA A 164 4.59 -25.96 -4.44
N ASN A 165 3.46 -25.50 -3.92
CA ASN A 165 2.50 -24.65 -4.65
C ASN A 165 2.62 -23.15 -4.31
N LEU A 166 3.62 -22.75 -3.52
CA LEU A 166 3.78 -21.36 -3.09
C LEU A 166 4.23 -20.48 -4.26
N THR A 167 3.33 -19.62 -4.74
CA THR A 167 3.60 -18.69 -5.84
C THR A 167 3.68 -17.23 -5.40
N SER A 168 3.18 -16.91 -4.20
CA SER A 168 3.21 -15.54 -3.66
C SER A 168 3.74 -15.52 -2.24
N LEU A 169 4.72 -14.66 -1.98
CA LEU A 169 5.36 -14.53 -0.67
C LEU A 169 5.52 -13.07 -0.28
N HIS A 170 4.94 -12.70 0.86
CA HIS A 170 5.10 -11.40 1.50
C HIS A 170 5.83 -11.60 2.82
N ILE A 171 7.01 -11.01 3.00
CA ILE A 171 7.81 -11.10 4.23
C ILE A 171 8.13 -9.71 4.74
N SER A 172 7.89 -9.47 6.03
CA SER A 172 8.40 -8.33 6.77
C SER A 172 9.59 -8.71 7.65
N LEU A 173 10.73 -8.09 7.36
CA LEU A 173 11.99 -8.29 8.07
C LEU A 173 12.15 -7.38 9.30
N THR A 174 11.15 -6.58 9.66
CA THR A 174 11.22 -5.60 10.77
C THR A 174 11.85 -6.17 12.04
N HIS A 175 11.52 -7.41 12.38
CA HIS A 175 12.03 -8.10 13.55
C HIS A 175 12.69 -9.45 13.22
N ALA A 176 13.14 -9.64 11.98
CA ALA A 176 13.83 -10.84 11.57
C ALA A 176 15.09 -11.08 12.42
N ARG A 177 15.37 -12.35 12.68
CA ARG A 177 16.57 -12.86 13.35
C ARG A 177 17.37 -13.79 12.44
N ILE A 178 16.78 -14.25 11.35
CA ILE A 178 17.42 -15.05 10.32
C ILE A 178 17.28 -14.38 8.94
N ALA A 179 18.27 -14.59 8.07
CA ALA A 179 18.17 -14.19 6.67
C ALA A 179 17.24 -15.14 5.91
N ILE A 180 16.51 -14.59 4.93
CA ILE A 180 15.59 -15.39 4.10
C ILE A 180 16.35 -15.96 2.90
N PRO A 181 16.46 -17.29 2.75
CA PRO A 181 17.11 -17.93 1.62
C PRO A 181 16.16 -18.00 0.41
N PHE A 182 15.79 -16.84 -0.14
CA PHE A 182 14.86 -16.76 -1.29
C PHE A 182 15.23 -17.68 -2.46
N HIS A 183 16.53 -17.87 -2.73
CA HIS A 183 17.03 -18.76 -3.79
C HIS A 183 16.63 -20.24 -3.63
N LEU A 184 16.11 -20.66 -2.48
CA LEU A 184 15.62 -22.02 -2.27
C LEU A 184 14.15 -22.21 -2.67
N PHE A 185 13.43 -21.14 -2.99
CA PHE A 185 12.05 -21.23 -3.47
C PHE A 185 12.02 -21.43 -4.98
N SER A 186 11.31 -22.47 -5.45
CA SER A 186 11.31 -22.85 -6.86
C SER A 186 10.17 -22.26 -7.69
N ASN A 187 9.06 -21.84 -7.08
CA ASN A 187 7.80 -21.55 -7.79
C ASN A 187 7.25 -20.13 -7.54
N LEU A 188 8.05 -19.22 -6.97
CA LEU A 188 7.59 -17.86 -6.67
C LEU A 188 7.39 -17.04 -7.95
N GLU A 189 6.21 -16.43 -8.05
CA GLU A 189 5.81 -15.50 -9.11
C GLU A 189 5.72 -14.05 -8.60
N LYS A 190 5.39 -13.89 -7.31
CA LYS A 190 5.15 -12.60 -6.67
C LYS A 190 5.86 -12.52 -5.33
N ILE A 191 6.71 -11.52 -5.16
CA ILE A 191 7.49 -11.31 -3.94
C ILE A 191 7.27 -9.90 -3.42
N ILE A 192 6.93 -9.80 -2.13
CA ILE A 192 6.88 -8.54 -1.38
C ILE A 192 7.84 -8.66 -0.20
N LEU A 193 8.85 -7.80 -0.16
CA LEU A 193 9.86 -7.76 0.88
C LEU A 193 9.81 -6.40 1.59
N ASP A 194 9.43 -6.38 2.86
CA ASP A 194 9.44 -5.18 3.69
C ASP A 194 10.64 -5.20 4.66
N GLU A 195 11.67 -4.43 4.36
CA GLU A 195 12.89 -4.30 5.15
C GLU A 195 12.85 -3.04 6.04
N HIS A 196 12.37 -3.21 7.27
CA HIS A 196 12.38 -2.18 8.34
C HIS A 196 13.33 -2.56 9.48
N LEU A 197 14.56 -2.93 9.13
CA LEU A 197 15.51 -3.45 10.11
C LEU A 197 16.09 -2.34 11.00
N SER A 198 16.15 -2.64 12.29
CA SER A 198 16.90 -1.85 13.26
C SER A 198 18.40 -1.80 12.90
N PRO A 199 19.13 -0.70 13.19
CA PRO A 199 20.51 -0.50 12.77
C PRO A 199 21.52 -1.58 13.19
N ASP A 200 21.21 -2.35 14.23
CA ASP A 200 21.98 -3.47 14.76
C ASP A 200 21.88 -4.75 13.91
N LYS A 201 20.83 -4.90 13.09
CA LYS A 201 20.54 -6.12 12.32
C LYS A 201 20.82 -6.02 10.82
N LYS A 202 21.73 -5.13 10.41
CA LYS A 202 21.97 -4.80 8.99
C LYS A 202 22.38 -5.98 8.12
N SER A 203 23.09 -6.98 8.64
CA SER A 203 23.53 -8.15 7.84
C SER A 203 22.36 -8.99 7.36
N ILE A 204 21.34 -9.20 8.20
CA ILE A 204 20.17 -10.06 7.87
C ILE A 204 19.44 -9.54 6.64
N GLY A 205 19.21 -8.23 6.57
CA GLY A 205 18.55 -7.59 5.42
C GLY A 205 19.38 -7.70 4.15
N GLN A 206 20.68 -7.41 4.26
CA GLN A 206 21.61 -7.52 3.14
C GLN A 206 21.69 -8.96 2.60
N ASP A 207 21.81 -9.96 3.48
CA ASP A 207 21.88 -11.36 3.09
C ASP A 207 20.56 -11.83 2.45
N SER A 208 19.42 -11.38 2.98
CA SER A 208 18.09 -11.67 2.41
C SER A 208 17.94 -11.07 1.01
N VAL A 209 18.40 -9.83 0.79
CA VAL A 209 18.45 -9.21 -0.53
C VAL A 209 19.36 -9.97 -1.48
N VAL A 210 20.56 -10.36 -1.05
CA VAL A 210 21.49 -11.14 -1.88
C VAL A 210 20.86 -12.47 -2.28
N ASN A 211 20.15 -13.12 -1.35
CA ASN A 211 19.41 -14.34 -1.65
C ASN A 211 18.25 -14.10 -2.63
N LEU A 212 17.58 -12.94 -2.55
CA LEU A 212 16.54 -12.53 -3.50
C LEU A 212 17.13 -12.30 -4.89
N ALA A 213 18.26 -11.61 -5.00
CA ALA A 213 18.95 -11.42 -6.28
C ALA A 213 19.38 -12.75 -6.91
N LYS A 214 19.86 -13.71 -6.09
CA LYS A 214 20.17 -15.07 -6.55
C LYS A 214 18.93 -15.82 -7.05
N LEU A 215 17.80 -15.70 -6.35
CA LEU A 215 16.54 -16.27 -6.82
C LEU A 215 16.18 -15.70 -8.19
N VAL A 216 16.16 -14.37 -8.31
CA VAL A 216 15.80 -13.68 -9.55
C VAL A 216 16.67 -14.14 -10.73
N ALA A 217 17.96 -14.40 -10.49
CA ALA A 217 18.88 -14.95 -11.49
C ALA A 217 18.68 -16.43 -11.85
N GLN A 218 18.09 -17.23 -10.97
CA GLN A 218 17.87 -18.66 -11.19
C GLN A 218 16.52 -18.97 -11.83
N LEU A 219 15.56 -18.06 -11.73
CA LEU A 219 14.20 -18.29 -12.24
C LEU A 219 14.16 -18.20 -13.77
N PRO A 220 13.41 -19.10 -14.44
CA PRO A 220 13.19 -19.01 -15.87
C PRO A 220 12.46 -17.70 -16.26
N PRO A 221 12.71 -17.15 -17.47
CA PRO A 221 12.02 -15.96 -17.95
C PRO A 221 10.50 -16.08 -17.87
N GLY A 222 9.88 -15.09 -17.23
CA GLY A 222 8.42 -14.99 -17.07
C GLY A 222 7.84 -15.72 -15.87
N GLN A 223 8.65 -16.41 -15.07
CA GLN A 223 8.17 -16.94 -13.80
C GLN A 223 7.87 -15.83 -12.78
N ILE A 224 8.82 -14.91 -12.55
CA ILE A 224 8.58 -13.76 -11.67
C ILE A 224 7.88 -12.64 -12.46
N SER A 225 6.68 -12.27 -12.02
CA SER A 225 5.85 -11.24 -12.66
C SER A 225 5.76 -9.96 -11.83
N SER A 226 5.90 -10.07 -10.51
CA SER A 226 5.80 -8.93 -9.58
C SER A 226 6.89 -8.99 -8.52
N LEU A 227 7.68 -7.91 -8.43
CA LEU A 227 8.71 -7.74 -7.41
C LEU A 227 8.48 -6.44 -6.66
N THR A 228 8.36 -6.53 -5.34
CA THR A 228 8.14 -5.40 -4.45
C THR A 228 9.16 -5.44 -3.33
N VAL A 229 9.97 -4.38 -3.20
CA VAL A 229 10.98 -4.25 -2.16
C VAL A 229 10.84 -2.89 -1.48
N HIS A 230 10.37 -2.90 -0.25
CA HIS A 230 10.23 -1.71 0.58
C HIS A 230 11.37 -1.66 1.58
N ARG A 231 12.01 -0.50 1.68
CA ARG A 231 13.01 -0.26 2.71
C ARG A 231 12.71 0.99 3.49
N GLU A 232 12.98 0.95 4.78
CA GLU A 232 12.85 2.15 5.58
C GLU A 232 13.90 3.19 5.21
N TRP A 233 13.42 4.40 4.95
CA TRP A 233 14.22 5.47 4.37
C TRP A 233 14.97 6.29 5.43
N HIS A 234 14.60 6.18 6.72
CA HIS A 234 14.99 7.15 7.74
C HIS A 234 16.41 6.96 8.32
N MET A 235 17.14 5.91 7.94
CA MET A 235 18.51 5.62 8.43
C MET A 235 19.49 5.05 7.37
N THR A 236 19.08 4.99 6.09
CA THR A 236 19.72 4.11 5.10
C THR A 236 20.58 4.80 4.04
N ARG A 237 20.77 6.13 4.07
CA ARG A 237 21.61 6.86 3.08
C ARG A 237 23.14 6.68 3.21
N SER A 238 23.59 5.59 3.82
CA SER A 238 25.01 5.18 3.80
C SER A 238 25.33 4.36 2.53
N THR A 239 26.59 3.95 2.32
CA THR A 239 27.04 3.08 1.20
C THR A 239 26.25 1.79 1.03
N LYS A 240 25.48 1.39 2.04
CA LYS A 240 24.79 0.10 2.11
C LYS A 240 23.31 0.19 1.74
N ALA A 241 22.87 1.28 1.13
CA ALA A 241 21.50 1.35 0.62
C ALA A 241 21.37 0.34 -0.53
N LEU A 242 20.25 -0.38 -0.56
CA LEU A 242 19.89 -1.24 -1.67
C LEU A 242 19.81 -0.40 -2.95
N SER A 243 20.30 -0.95 -4.03
CA SER A 243 20.07 -0.42 -5.36
C SER A 243 19.25 -1.38 -6.21
N LEU A 244 18.60 -0.82 -7.23
CA LEU A 244 17.99 -1.61 -8.31
C LEU A 244 19.02 -2.59 -8.91
N HIS A 245 20.27 -2.14 -9.07
CA HIS A 245 21.36 -2.96 -9.60
C HIS A 245 21.63 -4.20 -8.74
N ASP A 246 21.62 -4.08 -7.41
CA ASP A 246 21.89 -5.19 -6.49
C ASP A 246 20.87 -6.34 -6.65
N LEU A 247 19.63 -6.04 -7.05
CA LEU A 247 18.59 -7.05 -7.30
C LEU A 247 18.85 -7.90 -8.55
N PHE A 248 19.63 -7.36 -9.50
CA PHE A 248 19.94 -8.02 -10.77
C PHE A 248 21.43 -8.36 -10.93
N GLN A 249 22.25 -8.16 -9.89
CA GLN A 249 23.70 -8.32 -9.95
C GLN A 249 24.19 -9.73 -10.34
N PHE A 250 23.33 -10.75 -10.23
CA PHE A 250 23.65 -12.14 -10.60
C PHE A 250 23.02 -12.57 -11.94
N MET A 251 22.31 -11.69 -12.63
CA MET A 251 21.67 -12.00 -13.91
C MET A 251 22.72 -12.11 -15.03
N ASP A 252 22.47 -13.03 -15.97
CA ASP A 252 23.17 -13.06 -17.25
C ASP A 252 22.39 -12.23 -18.29
N GLU A 253 23.10 -11.55 -19.18
CA GLU A 253 22.53 -10.69 -20.23
C GLU A 253 21.68 -11.50 -21.24
N ALA A 254 21.91 -12.81 -21.34
CA ALA A 254 21.27 -13.68 -22.34
C ALA A 254 19.78 -13.97 -22.10
N THR A 255 19.28 -13.81 -20.86
CA THR A 255 17.90 -14.21 -20.50
C THR A 255 17.15 -13.07 -19.79
N PRO A 256 16.51 -12.15 -20.53
CA PRO A 256 15.77 -11.05 -19.93
C PRO A 256 14.58 -11.57 -19.13
N LEU A 257 14.26 -10.90 -18.02
CA LEU A 257 13.09 -11.22 -17.21
C LEU A 257 11.86 -10.60 -17.85
N HIS A 258 10.71 -11.29 -17.78
CA HIS A 258 9.43 -10.72 -18.16
C HIS A 258 8.71 -10.10 -16.94
N LEU A 259 9.45 -9.28 -16.18
CA LEU A 259 8.91 -8.63 -15.00
C LEU A 259 7.87 -7.59 -15.41
N GLN A 260 6.63 -7.75 -14.95
CA GLN A 260 5.51 -6.86 -15.32
C GLN A 260 5.32 -5.72 -14.31
N ARG A 261 5.55 -5.99 -13.03
CA ARG A 261 5.41 -5.02 -11.94
C ARG A 261 6.68 -4.96 -11.10
N LEU A 262 7.16 -3.73 -10.91
CA LEU A 262 8.27 -3.42 -10.02
C LEU A 262 7.85 -2.32 -9.06
N GLU A 263 8.02 -2.59 -7.77
CA GLU A 263 7.81 -1.60 -6.71
C GLU A 263 9.05 -1.54 -5.83
N ILE A 264 9.66 -0.37 -5.75
CA ILE A 264 10.87 -0.16 -4.98
C ILE A 264 10.67 1.06 -4.11
N SER A 265 10.99 0.91 -2.81
CA SER A 265 11.02 2.03 -1.89
C SER A 265 12.31 2.14 -1.10
N GLY A 266 12.82 3.37 -0.96
CA GLY A 266 14.02 3.64 -0.16
C GLY A 266 15.27 3.00 -0.74
N SER A 267 15.50 3.14 -2.05
CA SER A 267 16.63 2.53 -2.78
C SER A 267 17.22 3.49 -3.81
N PHE A 268 18.48 3.25 -4.19
CA PHE A 268 19.08 3.87 -5.36
C PHE A 268 18.52 3.24 -6.64
N VAL A 269 18.27 4.07 -7.66
CA VAL A 269 17.79 3.60 -8.96
C VAL A 269 18.75 4.04 -10.07
N ARG A 270 19.05 3.12 -10.97
CA ARG A 270 19.90 3.34 -12.14
C ARG A 270 19.49 2.36 -13.23
N LEU A 271 19.43 2.85 -14.46
CA LEU A 271 19.36 2.00 -15.65
C LEU A 271 20.75 1.89 -16.26
N ASP A 272 21.23 0.66 -16.34
CA ASP A 272 22.54 0.28 -16.88
C ASP A 272 22.39 -0.99 -17.73
N SER A 273 23.51 -1.47 -18.29
CA SER A 273 23.49 -2.66 -19.14
C SER A 273 22.97 -3.92 -18.44
N VAL A 274 23.09 -3.98 -17.10
CA VAL A 274 22.61 -5.10 -16.29
C VAL A 274 21.10 -5.01 -16.08
N THR A 275 20.58 -3.84 -15.72
CA THR A 275 19.17 -3.68 -15.33
C THR A 275 18.21 -3.53 -16.51
N VAL A 276 18.63 -2.85 -17.59
CA VAL A 276 17.76 -2.51 -18.74
C VAL A 276 17.10 -3.73 -19.39
N PRO A 277 17.81 -4.84 -19.72
CA PRO A 277 17.20 -5.98 -20.38
C PRO A 277 16.00 -6.56 -19.63
N HIS A 278 16.05 -6.54 -18.30
CA HIS A 278 15.04 -7.15 -17.42
C HIS A 278 13.80 -6.27 -17.19
N LEU A 279 13.82 -5.01 -17.63
CA LEU A 279 12.73 -4.05 -17.42
C LEU A 279 11.93 -3.74 -18.69
N ARG A 280 12.27 -4.37 -19.83
CA ARG A 280 11.61 -4.14 -21.12
C ARG A 280 10.13 -4.55 -21.15
N HIS A 281 9.73 -5.47 -20.28
CA HIS A 281 8.35 -5.95 -20.16
C HIS A 281 7.57 -5.27 -19.03
N LEU A 282 8.17 -4.26 -18.40
CA LEU A 282 7.57 -3.57 -17.27
C LEU A 282 6.35 -2.78 -17.73
N THR A 283 5.21 -3.01 -17.07
CA THR A 283 3.95 -2.29 -17.30
C THR A 283 3.55 -1.43 -16.11
N SER A 284 4.06 -1.75 -14.92
CA SER A 284 3.76 -1.03 -13.68
C SER A 284 5.04 -0.74 -12.91
N LEU A 285 5.29 0.54 -12.63
CA LEU A 285 6.46 1.00 -11.88
C LEU A 285 6.04 1.87 -10.69
N HIS A 286 6.41 1.44 -9.49
CA HIS A 286 6.16 2.16 -8.24
C HIS A 286 7.51 2.54 -7.64
N ILE A 287 7.82 3.84 -7.60
CA ILE A 287 9.08 4.37 -7.06
C ILE A 287 8.76 5.33 -5.91
N ASN A 288 9.01 4.86 -4.69
CA ASN A 288 8.71 5.63 -3.48
C ASN A 288 10.00 5.94 -2.71
N ASN A 289 10.30 7.21 -2.43
CA ASN A 289 11.48 7.59 -1.65
C ASN A 289 12.80 7.13 -2.30
N ALA A 290 12.89 7.15 -3.63
CA ALA A 290 14.13 6.81 -4.31
C ALA A 290 15.27 7.79 -3.93
N PHE A 291 16.46 7.24 -3.81
CA PHE A 291 17.65 7.98 -3.44
C PHE A 291 18.43 8.43 -4.67
N GLU A 292 18.96 9.64 -4.59
CA GLU A 292 19.94 10.17 -5.54
C GLU A 292 21.30 10.25 -4.85
N PRO A 293 22.40 9.88 -5.54
CA PRO A 293 23.74 10.09 -5.02
C PRO A 293 23.96 11.59 -4.74
N SER A 294 24.26 11.95 -3.48
CA SER A 294 24.42 13.35 -3.07
C SER A 294 25.46 13.50 -1.97
N ARG A 295 26.27 14.57 -2.07
CA ARG A 295 27.26 14.95 -1.05
C ARG A 295 26.59 15.35 0.27
N GLU A 296 25.41 15.99 0.18
CA GLU A 296 24.64 16.49 1.32
C GLU A 296 23.20 15.98 1.21
N PRO A 297 22.96 14.71 1.57
CA PRO A 297 21.65 14.12 1.42
C PRO A 297 20.65 14.80 2.35
N VAL A 298 19.54 15.29 1.79
CA VAL A 298 18.39 15.76 2.57
C VAL A 298 17.40 14.63 2.74
N VAL A 299 17.14 14.22 3.98
CA VAL A 299 16.13 13.22 4.33
C VAL A 299 14.92 13.92 4.93
N LYS A 300 13.72 13.37 4.72
CA LYS A 300 12.55 13.80 5.49
C LYS A 300 12.76 13.38 6.96
N GLY A 301 11.96 13.82 7.90
CA GLY A 301 12.02 13.35 9.28
C GLY A 301 10.78 12.52 9.57
N ALA A 302 10.77 11.76 10.66
CA ALA A 302 9.53 11.11 11.15
C ALA A 302 8.39 12.14 11.34
N ARG A 303 8.73 13.41 11.58
CA ARG A 303 7.80 14.54 11.75
C ARG A 303 7.59 15.38 10.48
N GLY A 304 8.03 14.89 9.32
CA GLY A 304 7.93 15.61 8.05
C GLY A 304 8.96 16.73 7.85
N THR A 305 9.81 17.03 8.84
CA THR A 305 10.88 18.03 8.74
C THR A 305 12.05 17.51 7.92
N PHE A 306 12.55 18.28 6.97
CA PHE A 306 13.76 17.88 6.23
C PHE A 306 15.02 18.09 7.08
N VAL A 307 15.84 17.05 7.20
CA VAL A 307 17.10 17.05 7.93
C VAL A 307 18.22 16.82 6.92
N ARG A 308 19.24 17.68 6.94
CA ARG A 308 20.48 17.43 6.21
C ARG A 308 21.26 16.35 6.96
N CYS A 309 21.47 15.20 6.31
CA CYS A 309 22.48 14.25 6.75
C CYS A 309 23.85 14.91 6.51
N GLY A 310 24.79 14.71 7.43
CA GLY A 310 26.14 15.27 7.31
C GLY A 310 26.82 14.91 5.97
N THR A 311 27.93 15.58 5.67
CA THR A 311 28.67 15.40 4.42
C THR A 311 29.08 13.94 4.22
N VAL A 312 28.70 13.38 3.07
CA VAL A 312 29.07 12.03 2.66
C VAL A 312 30.52 12.02 2.19
N ALA A 313 31.31 11.04 2.66
CA ALA A 313 32.70 10.85 2.25
C ALA A 313 32.81 10.47 0.77
N ASP A 314 33.94 10.82 0.14
CA ASP A 314 34.15 10.64 -1.31
C ASP A 314 34.02 9.17 -1.76
N ASP A 315 34.61 8.24 -1.00
CA ASP A 315 34.54 6.81 -1.31
C ASP A 315 33.10 6.27 -1.25
N VAL A 316 32.28 6.83 -0.35
CA VAL A 316 30.87 6.49 -0.22
C VAL A 316 30.07 7.05 -1.39
N LEU A 317 30.32 8.29 -1.77
CA LEU A 317 29.64 8.95 -2.89
C LEU A 317 29.93 8.24 -4.21
N GLU A 318 31.17 7.81 -4.44
CA GLU A 318 31.53 7.03 -5.63
C GLU A 318 30.80 5.68 -5.68
N LYS A 319 30.71 4.96 -4.56
CA LYS A 319 29.91 3.73 -4.47
C LYS A 319 28.42 3.99 -4.75
N GLN A 320 27.87 5.09 -4.26
CA GLN A 320 26.48 5.48 -4.55
C GLN A 320 26.27 5.79 -6.03
N ARG A 321 27.21 6.49 -6.68
CA ARG A 321 27.17 6.79 -8.13
C ARG A 321 27.32 5.54 -8.99
N ALA A 322 28.03 4.52 -8.51
CA ALA A 322 28.14 3.26 -9.23
C ALA A 322 26.78 2.58 -9.40
N VAL A 323 25.94 2.61 -8.36
CA VAL A 323 24.66 1.87 -8.34
C VAL A 323 23.40 2.76 -8.44
N GLY A 324 23.57 4.07 -8.45
CA GLY A 324 22.50 5.06 -8.44
C GLY A 324 22.72 6.17 -9.46
N SER A 325 21.62 6.75 -9.91
CA SER A 325 21.59 7.90 -10.82
C SER A 325 20.70 9.00 -10.23
N SER A 326 20.71 10.20 -10.83
CA SER A 326 19.65 11.17 -10.54
C SER A 326 18.33 10.64 -11.09
N LEU A 327 17.21 11.02 -10.49
CA LEU A 327 15.89 10.62 -10.98
C LEU A 327 15.62 11.19 -12.37
N ASN A 328 16.11 12.40 -12.68
CA ASN A 328 16.03 12.94 -14.03
C ASN A 328 16.70 12.02 -15.06
N GLN A 329 17.91 11.54 -14.75
CA GLN A 329 18.63 10.60 -15.60
C GLN A 329 17.89 9.27 -15.73
N PHE A 330 17.41 8.70 -14.62
CA PHE A 330 16.64 7.46 -14.63
C PHE A 330 15.43 7.50 -15.58
N TRP A 331 14.62 8.57 -15.52
CA TRP A 331 13.48 8.75 -16.42
C TRP A 331 13.89 8.99 -17.88
N THR A 332 15.00 9.69 -18.09
CA THR A 332 15.58 9.90 -19.43
C THR A 332 16.05 8.58 -20.03
N ASP A 333 16.68 7.73 -19.24
CA ASP A 333 17.11 6.40 -19.66
C ASP A 333 15.91 5.50 -19.97
N LEU A 334 14.83 5.51 -19.15
CA LEU A 334 13.59 4.78 -19.47
C LEU A 334 13.03 5.18 -20.84
N SER A 335 13.04 6.49 -21.13
CA SER A 335 12.60 7.00 -22.43
C SER A 335 13.51 6.54 -23.56
N ARG A 336 14.84 6.56 -23.37
CA ARG A 336 15.82 6.13 -24.37
C ARG A 336 15.64 4.66 -24.72
N GLU A 337 15.40 3.83 -23.71
CA GLU A 337 15.20 2.39 -23.87
C GLU A 337 13.77 2.02 -24.34
N SER A 338 12.92 3.02 -24.63
CA SER A 338 11.52 2.82 -25.08
C SER A 338 10.69 1.94 -24.14
N ILE A 339 10.95 2.04 -22.83
CA ILE A 339 10.18 1.31 -21.82
C ILE A 339 8.95 2.14 -21.49
N HIS A 340 7.77 1.71 -21.96
CA HIS A 340 6.50 2.42 -21.79
C HIS A 340 5.64 1.76 -20.70
N LEU A 341 5.13 2.56 -19.77
CA LEU A 341 4.43 2.08 -18.58
C LEU A 341 2.93 2.35 -18.68
N GLU A 342 2.11 1.40 -18.23
CA GLU A 342 0.67 1.58 -18.08
C GLU A 342 0.30 2.13 -16.70
N GLU A 343 1.14 1.89 -15.69
CA GLU A 343 0.95 2.37 -14.32
C GLU A 343 2.23 2.96 -13.75
N ILE A 344 2.09 4.17 -13.19
CA ILE A 344 3.17 4.87 -12.50
C ILE A 344 2.68 5.36 -11.14
N VAL A 345 3.43 5.01 -10.10
CA VAL A 345 3.25 5.53 -8.75
C VAL A 345 4.57 6.12 -8.28
N LEU A 346 4.59 7.41 -7.96
CA LEU A 346 5.80 8.04 -7.44
C LEU A 346 5.51 9.19 -6.49
N ASN A 347 6.50 9.49 -5.66
CA ASN A 347 6.41 10.56 -4.69
C ASN A 347 7.45 11.68 -4.86
N ASN A 348 8.32 11.58 -5.85
CA ASN A 348 9.26 12.64 -6.21
C ASN A 348 9.13 13.01 -7.69
N VAL A 349 8.38 14.08 -7.96
CA VAL A 349 8.15 14.58 -9.32
C VAL A 349 9.35 15.43 -9.74
N VAL A 350 10.05 15.00 -10.79
CA VAL A 350 11.23 15.69 -11.34
C VAL A 350 11.02 16.04 -12.82
N PRO A 351 11.74 17.02 -13.39
CA PRO A 351 11.60 17.39 -14.80
C PRO A 351 11.71 16.23 -15.80
N GLY A 352 12.68 15.34 -15.63
CA GLY A 352 12.88 14.18 -16.49
C GLY A 352 11.69 13.21 -16.49
N PHE A 353 10.94 13.13 -15.39
CA PHE A 353 9.70 12.35 -15.35
C PHE A 353 8.62 12.95 -16.25
N MET A 354 8.45 14.27 -16.20
CA MET A 354 7.47 14.97 -17.05
C MET A 354 7.84 14.83 -18.52
N GLN A 355 9.14 14.93 -18.86
CA GLN A 355 9.62 14.66 -20.20
C GLN A 355 9.39 13.21 -20.63
N TYR A 356 9.62 12.23 -19.76
CA TYR A 356 9.34 10.83 -20.05
C TYR A 356 7.86 10.59 -20.39
N LEU A 357 6.95 11.24 -19.68
CA LEU A 357 5.52 11.13 -19.96
C LEU A 357 5.11 11.71 -21.33
N THR A 358 5.90 12.57 -21.97
CA THR A 358 5.60 13.09 -23.32
C THR A 358 6.09 12.17 -24.43
N THR A 359 6.90 11.14 -24.13
CA THR A 359 7.53 10.31 -25.17
C THR A 359 6.65 9.16 -25.65
N TYR A 360 5.52 8.90 -24.97
CA TYR A 360 4.58 7.85 -25.34
C TYR A 360 3.14 8.21 -24.91
N SER A 361 2.19 7.38 -25.36
CA SER A 361 0.78 7.37 -24.92
C SER A 361 0.42 5.98 -24.42
N GLY A 362 -0.67 5.84 -23.66
CA GLY A 362 -1.11 4.55 -23.13
C GLY A 362 -0.99 4.41 -21.61
N LEU A 363 -0.57 5.46 -20.90
CA LEU A 363 -0.61 5.47 -19.43
C LEU A 363 -2.06 5.37 -18.97
N LYS A 364 -2.38 4.36 -18.16
CA LYS A 364 -3.73 4.10 -17.64
C LYS A 364 -3.89 4.57 -16.20
N ARG A 365 -2.82 4.51 -15.40
CA ARG A 365 -2.85 4.86 -13.97
C ARG A 365 -1.66 5.74 -13.60
N LEU A 366 -1.94 6.92 -13.06
CA LEU A 366 -0.93 7.83 -12.54
C LEU A 366 -1.26 8.21 -11.10
N LYS A 367 -0.35 7.90 -10.18
CA LYS A 367 -0.42 8.34 -8.78
C LYS A 367 0.83 9.13 -8.40
N LEU A 368 0.63 10.39 -8.06
CA LEU A 368 1.64 11.33 -7.62
C LEU A 368 1.45 11.63 -6.14
N SER A 369 2.54 11.66 -5.39
CA SER A 369 2.56 12.15 -4.01
C SER A 369 3.57 13.28 -3.87
N ALA A 370 3.14 14.54 -3.97
CA ALA A 370 4.01 15.72 -3.96
C ALA A 370 4.50 16.08 -2.53
N VAL A 371 5.22 15.16 -1.89
CA VAL A 371 5.55 15.23 -0.46
C VAL A 371 7.03 15.54 -0.16
N PHE A 372 7.87 15.61 -1.19
CA PHE A 372 9.33 15.74 -1.10
C PHE A 372 9.91 17.10 -1.48
N PHE A 373 9.07 18.07 -1.84
CA PHE A 373 9.55 19.43 -2.08
C PHE A 373 10.08 20.08 -0.81
N THR A 374 11.31 20.57 -0.85
CA THR A 374 11.95 21.30 0.28
C THR A 374 11.53 22.76 0.33
N THR A 375 11.06 23.32 -0.78
CA THR A 375 10.64 24.72 -0.91
C THR A 375 9.32 24.84 -1.67
N THR A 376 8.56 25.90 -1.39
CA THR A 376 7.33 26.27 -2.10
C THR A 376 7.59 26.49 -3.58
N ALA A 377 8.58 27.33 -3.91
CA ALA A 377 8.91 27.68 -5.29
C ALA A 377 9.27 26.45 -6.14
N GLY A 378 10.02 25.49 -5.59
CA GLY A 378 10.31 24.25 -6.31
C GLY A 378 9.08 23.37 -6.53
N SER A 379 8.15 23.36 -5.56
CA SER A 379 6.87 22.66 -5.68
C SER A 379 5.98 23.29 -6.75
N GLU A 380 5.83 24.60 -6.72
CA GLU A 380 5.02 25.37 -7.67
C GLU A 380 5.56 25.31 -9.10
N ALA A 381 6.88 25.46 -9.28
CA ALA A 381 7.50 25.32 -10.60
C ALA A 381 7.25 23.91 -11.19
N SER A 382 7.29 22.87 -10.35
CA SER A 382 7.02 21.50 -10.79
C SER A 382 5.55 21.28 -11.13
N ALA A 383 4.62 21.83 -10.34
CA ALA A 383 3.19 21.78 -10.64
C ALA A 383 2.82 22.57 -11.89
N GLN A 384 3.40 23.76 -12.05
CA GLN A 384 3.20 24.60 -13.23
C GLN A 384 3.68 23.86 -14.46
N MET A 385 4.87 23.25 -14.42
CA MET A 385 5.33 22.40 -15.52
C MET A 385 4.41 21.20 -15.73
N PHE A 386 3.85 20.58 -14.69
CA PHE A 386 2.94 19.43 -14.84
C PHE A 386 1.55 19.79 -15.42
N PHE A 387 1.06 21.02 -15.23
CA PHE A 387 -0.26 21.44 -15.74
C PHE A 387 -0.20 22.38 -16.94
N SER A 388 0.95 23.01 -17.23
CA SER A 388 1.13 24.02 -18.28
C SER A 388 2.00 23.54 -19.43
N ASN A 389 1.89 24.23 -20.56
CA ASN A 389 2.77 24.00 -21.71
C ASN A 389 4.26 24.14 -21.35
N PRO A 390 5.14 23.28 -21.88
CA PRO A 390 4.90 22.35 -23.00
C PRO A 390 4.32 20.98 -22.59
N PHE A 391 4.24 20.68 -21.30
CA PHE A 391 3.76 19.38 -20.86
C PHE A 391 2.24 19.39 -20.78
N LYS A 392 1.61 18.57 -21.61
CA LYS A 392 0.18 18.35 -21.55
C LYS A 392 -0.07 16.87 -21.31
N LEU A 393 -0.86 16.58 -20.27
CA LEU A 393 -1.50 15.28 -20.07
C LEU A 393 -2.35 14.83 -21.29
N GLU A 394 -2.54 15.72 -22.27
CA GLU A 394 -3.18 15.49 -23.57
C GLU A 394 -2.63 14.25 -24.30
N SER A 395 -1.33 13.92 -24.19
CA SER A 395 -0.78 12.69 -24.80
C SER A 395 -1.40 11.40 -24.23
N HIS A 396 -2.01 11.47 -23.04
CA HIS A 396 -2.69 10.38 -22.36
C HIS A 396 -4.20 10.62 -22.21
N SER A 397 -4.76 11.61 -22.94
CA SER A 397 -6.19 11.94 -22.92
C SER A 397 -7.10 10.73 -23.22
N ASP A 398 -6.64 9.89 -24.15
CA ASP A 398 -7.34 8.70 -24.63
C ASP A 398 -6.92 7.40 -23.92
N SER A 399 -6.11 7.46 -22.86
CA SER A 399 -5.65 6.27 -22.13
C SER A 399 -5.79 6.37 -20.62
N LEU A 400 -5.66 7.56 -20.04
CA LEU A 400 -5.58 7.74 -18.59
C LEU A 400 -6.95 7.51 -17.94
N GLU A 401 -7.06 6.43 -17.18
CA GLU A 401 -8.28 6.05 -16.48
C GLU A 401 -8.28 6.50 -15.02
N ASN A 402 -7.11 6.50 -14.36
CA ASN A 402 -6.99 6.85 -12.95
C ASN A 402 -5.88 7.90 -12.75
N LEU A 403 -6.26 9.06 -12.21
CA LEU A 403 -5.34 10.12 -11.80
C LEU A 403 -5.50 10.36 -10.29
N SER A 404 -4.41 10.23 -9.54
CA SER A 404 -4.37 10.53 -8.11
C SER A 404 -3.20 11.46 -7.81
N ILE A 405 -3.49 12.67 -7.35
CA ILE A 405 -2.51 13.67 -6.95
C ILE A 405 -2.72 13.95 -5.46
N ASN A 406 -1.84 13.36 -4.65
CA ASN A 406 -1.83 13.55 -3.20
C ASN A 406 -0.76 14.58 -2.84
N VAL A 407 -1.17 15.66 -2.18
CA VAL A 407 -0.26 16.73 -1.77
C VAL A 407 -0.38 16.97 -0.27
N THR A 408 0.76 17.22 0.37
CA THR A 408 0.77 17.59 1.79
C THR A 408 0.41 19.06 1.97
N TYR A 409 0.86 19.91 1.05
CA TYR A 409 0.74 21.36 1.17
C TYR A 409 -0.04 21.97 0.00
N GLU A 410 -0.72 23.06 0.30
CA GLU A 410 -1.44 23.88 -0.67
C GLU A 410 -0.50 24.52 -1.68
N GLY A 411 -1.05 24.86 -2.85
CA GLY A 411 -0.32 25.45 -3.96
C GLY A 411 -0.81 24.90 -5.29
N LEU A 412 -0.02 25.08 -6.35
CA LEU A 412 -0.39 24.73 -7.73
C LEU A 412 -0.60 23.23 -7.98
N TRP A 413 -0.31 22.35 -7.02
CA TRP A 413 -0.67 20.93 -7.12
C TRP A 413 -2.14 20.66 -6.73
N CYS A 414 -2.79 21.58 -6.02
CA CYS A 414 -4.22 21.50 -5.74
C CYS A 414 -5.03 21.81 -7.00
N PHE A 415 -6.28 21.34 -7.04
CA PHE A 415 -7.21 21.70 -8.09
C PHE A 415 -7.54 23.19 -8.01
N GLY A 416 -7.39 23.87 -9.15
CA GLY A 416 -7.75 25.28 -9.33
C GLY A 416 -7.88 25.59 -10.81
N ARG A 417 -8.11 26.87 -11.15
CA ARG A 417 -8.30 27.30 -12.55
C ARG A 417 -7.12 26.93 -13.46
N HIS A 418 -5.91 26.91 -12.92
CA HIS A 418 -4.68 26.62 -13.68
C HIS A 418 -4.59 25.20 -14.24
N CYS A 419 -5.36 24.23 -13.71
CA CYS A 419 -5.30 22.84 -14.16
C CYS A 419 -6.60 22.34 -14.83
N VAL A 420 -7.64 23.17 -14.93
CA VAL A 420 -8.95 22.79 -15.50
C VAL A 420 -8.79 22.26 -16.92
N ASP A 421 -8.13 23.02 -17.79
CA ASP A 421 -7.95 22.65 -19.19
C ASP A 421 -7.26 21.29 -19.31
N SER A 422 -6.16 21.09 -18.60
CA SER A 422 -5.39 19.84 -18.62
C SER A 422 -6.18 18.63 -18.11
N ILE A 423 -6.97 18.77 -17.05
CA ILE A 423 -7.79 17.68 -16.51
C ILE A 423 -8.98 17.37 -17.43
N SER A 424 -9.62 18.40 -17.98
CA SER A 424 -10.83 18.27 -18.80
C SER A 424 -10.63 17.52 -20.12
N GLN A 425 -9.39 17.43 -20.60
CA GLN A 425 -9.06 16.66 -21.80
C GLN A 425 -8.99 15.15 -21.56
N LEU A 426 -9.00 14.68 -20.31
CA LEU A 426 -8.85 13.26 -19.97
C LEU A 426 -10.14 12.46 -20.17
N LYS A 427 -10.52 12.21 -21.43
CA LYS A 427 -11.85 11.65 -21.79
C LYS A 427 -12.11 10.24 -21.24
N LEU A 428 -11.06 9.48 -20.95
CA LEU A 428 -11.17 8.15 -20.36
C LEU A 428 -11.13 8.12 -18.82
N LEU A 429 -10.99 9.27 -18.16
CA LEU A 429 -10.81 9.33 -16.72
C LEU A 429 -12.06 8.80 -15.97
N ARG A 430 -11.84 7.76 -15.16
CA ARG A 430 -12.83 7.08 -14.32
C ARG A 430 -12.67 7.41 -12.85
N LYS A 431 -11.44 7.63 -12.41
CA LYS A 431 -11.11 7.99 -11.04
C LYS A 431 -10.20 9.21 -11.01
N LEU A 432 -10.63 10.24 -10.28
CA LEU A 432 -9.82 11.40 -9.96
C LEU A 432 -9.69 11.53 -8.45
N GLU A 433 -8.48 11.64 -7.94
CA GLU A 433 -8.19 12.03 -6.56
C GLU A 433 -7.30 13.27 -6.59
N ILE A 434 -7.76 14.36 -5.98
CA ILE A 434 -7.04 15.65 -6.00
C ILE A 434 -7.34 16.44 -4.72
N ALA A 435 -6.40 17.29 -4.30
CA ALA A 435 -6.61 18.18 -3.16
C ALA A 435 -7.18 19.53 -3.60
N ILE A 436 -7.84 20.24 -2.70
CA ILE A 436 -8.28 21.63 -2.88
C ILE A 436 -7.65 22.50 -1.79
N ALA A 437 -7.22 23.70 -2.17
CA ALA A 437 -6.73 24.70 -1.24
C ALA A 437 -7.91 25.38 -0.54
N GLY A 438 -7.79 25.62 0.76
CA GLY A 438 -8.86 26.23 1.55
C GLY A 438 -9.20 27.66 1.12
N ASP A 439 -8.21 28.39 0.58
CA ASP A 439 -8.40 29.74 0.05
C ASP A 439 -9.30 29.76 -1.21
N ASP A 440 -9.35 28.67 -1.97
CA ASP A 440 -10.15 28.55 -3.20
C ASP A 440 -11.61 28.14 -2.93
N LEU A 441 -12.00 27.90 -1.67
CA LEU A 441 -13.37 27.55 -1.29
C LEU A 441 -14.27 28.77 -1.09
N GLY A 442 -13.71 29.99 -1.10
CA GLY A 442 -14.42 31.22 -0.78
C GLY A 442 -14.82 31.32 0.70
N GLN A 443 -15.37 32.48 1.06
CA GLN A 443 -16.10 32.65 2.31
C GLN A 443 -17.57 32.34 2.03
N LEU A 444 -18.17 31.46 2.82
CA LEU A 444 -19.62 31.18 2.79
C LEU A 444 -20.42 32.28 3.52
N GLU A 445 -19.81 33.43 3.84
CA GLU A 445 -20.46 34.46 4.65
C GLU A 445 -21.64 35.08 3.91
N GLU A 446 -22.77 35.18 4.61
CA GLU A 446 -24.08 35.69 4.16
C GLU A 446 -24.09 37.21 3.88
N SER A 447 -22.95 37.89 4.02
CA SER A 447 -22.81 39.32 3.74
C SER A 447 -22.95 39.59 2.26
N GLU A 448 -23.73 40.63 1.93
CA GLU A 448 -24.19 40.94 0.57
C GLU A 448 -23.09 40.82 -0.50
N PRO A 449 -23.41 40.20 -1.66
CA PRO A 449 -22.44 39.91 -2.69
C PRO A 449 -21.88 41.20 -3.29
N ASP A 450 -20.63 41.53 -2.96
CA ASP A 450 -19.82 42.42 -3.79
C ASP A 450 -19.53 41.70 -5.12
N PHE A 451 -20.39 41.98 -6.12
CA PHE A 451 -20.46 41.30 -7.42
C PHE A 451 -19.17 41.30 -8.26
N ILE A 452 -18.12 42.01 -7.84
CA ILE A 452 -16.97 42.28 -8.72
C ILE A 452 -15.83 41.25 -8.55
N ASN A 453 -15.74 40.51 -7.43
CA ASN A 453 -14.60 39.62 -7.17
C ASN A 453 -14.97 38.24 -6.60
N GLN A 454 -16.11 37.66 -7.00
CA GLN A 454 -16.39 36.26 -6.63
C GLN A 454 -15.45 35.30 -7.38
N GLN A 455 -14.32 34.97 -6.75
CA GLN A 455 -13.51 33.83 -7.13
C GLN A 455 -14.41 32.59 -7.09
N ALA A 456 -14.58 31.95 -8.24
CA ALA A 456 -15.44 30.80 -8.37
C ALA A 456 -14.98 29.71 -7.39
N ASN A 457 -15.88 29.24 -6.54
CA ASN A 457 -15.61 28.16 -5.59
C ASN A 457 -15.03 26.96 -6.35
N ALA A 458 -13.81 26.54 -5.99
CA ALA A 458 -13.10 25.48 -6.70
C ALA A 458 -13.82 24.13 -6.67
N ILE A 459 -14.67 23.87 -5.67
CA ILE A 459 -15.53 22.67 -5.65
C ILE A 459 -16.54 22.72 -6.79
N ILE A 460 -17.24 23.84 -6.95
CA ILE A 460 -18.24 24.00 -8.02
C ILE A 460 -17.55 23.87 -9.37
N LEU A 461 -16.41 24.53 -9.55
CA LEU A 461 -15.61 24.44 -10.77
C LEU A 461 -15.16 22.99 -11.06
N LEU A 462 -14.72 22.25 -10.04
CA LEU A 462 -14.33 20.85 -10.17
C LEU A 462 -15.50 19.98 -10.58
N LEU A 463 -16.64 20.14 -9.92
CA LEU A 463 -17.85 19.35 -10.21
C LEU A 463 -18.38 19.66 -11.61
N ASP A 464 -18.41 20.92 -12.03
CA ASP A 464 -18.79 21.29 -13.40
C ASP A 464 -17.82 20.72 -14.43
N THR A 465 -16.51 20.78 -14.17
CA THR A 465 -15.50 20.18 -15.06
C THR A 465 -15.73 18.68 -15.22
N VAL A 466 -15.94 17.98 -14.11
CA VAL A 466 -16.13 16.53 -14.09
C VAL A 466 -17.45 16.14 -14.77
N THR A 467 -18.54 16.83 -14.49
CA THR A 467 -19.87 16.47 -14.97
C THR A 467 -20.09 16.83 -16.44
N LEU A 468 -19.49 17.92 -16.91
CA LEU A 468 -19.66 18.39 -18.28
C LEU A 468 -18.60 17.83 -19.24
N GLN A 469 -17.38 17.58 -18.76
CA GLN A 469 -16.23 17.34 -19.64
C GLN A 469 -15.63 15.93 -19.50
N LEU A 470 -15.96 15.19 -18.44
CA LEU A 470 -15.42 13.86 -18.13
C LEU A 470 -16.53 12.78 -18.11
N PRO A 471 -17.02 12.34 -19.28
CA PRO A 471 -18.23 11.50 -19.39
C PRO A 471 -18.08 10.09 -18.78
N ARG A 472 -16.85 9.65 -18.48
CA ARG A 472 -16.56 8.34 -17.90
C ARG A 472 -16.22 8.38 -16.42
N MET A 473 -16.24 9.55 -15.79
CA MET A 473 -15.91 9.68 -14.38
C MET A 473 -16.86 8.85 -13.54
N ARG A 474 -16.36 8.07 -12.57
CA ARG A 474 -17.16 7.27 -11.64
C ARG A 474 -16.90 7.65 -10.19
N HIS A 475 -15.64 7.93 -9.87
CA HIS A 475 -15.19 8.20 -8.51
C HIS A 475 -14.34 9.47 -8.46
N LEU A 476 -14.77 10.44 -7.66
CA LEU A 476 -14.03 11.65 -7.36
C LEU A 476 -13.65 11.63 -5.88
N THR A 477 -12.37 11.68 -5.54
CA THR A 477 -11.91 11.85 -4.16
C THR A 477 -11.35 13.25 -3.98
N ILE A 478 -11.91 14.02 -3.06
CA ILE A 478 -11.49 15.38 -2.75
C ILE A 478 -10.76 15.37 -1.41
N ASN A 479 -9.51 15.76 -1.44
CA ASN A 479 -8.65 15.88 -0.26
C ASN A 479 -8.48 17.35 0.14
N SER A 480 -8.15 17.59 1.42
CA SER A 480 -7.69 18.90 1.88
C SER A 480 -6.17 18.89 1.99
N ALA A 481 -5.51 19.95 1.52
CA ALA A 481 -4.09 20.17 1.77
C ALA A 481 -3.88 21.08 2.99
N VAL A 482 -2.65 21.15 3.50
CA VAL A 482 -2.27 22.03 4.61
C VAL A 482 -1.65 23.32 4.05
N PRO A 483 -1.89 24.51 4.62
CA PRO A 483 -1.29 25.74 4.13
C PRO A 483 0.22 25.64 4.13
N GLU A 484 0.84 26.21 3.11
CA GLU A 484 2.30 26.22 2.98
C GLU A 484 2.98 26.90 4.17
N SER A 485 2.32 27.89 4.78
CA SER A 485 2.75 28.57 6.01
C SER A 485 2.86 27.64 7.22
N HIS A 486 2.23 26.46 7.16
CA HIS A 486 2.32 25.41 8.18
C HIS A 486 3.37 24.33 7.85
N ARG A 487 4.18 24.51 6.80
CA ARG A 487 5.24 23.56 6.45
C ARG A 487 6.17 23.26 7.61
N GLY A 488 6.37 21.97 7.90
CA GLY A 488 7.19 21.49 9.01
C GLY A 488 6.58 21.70 10.40
N SER A 489 5.38 22.29 10.51
CA SER A 489 4.65 22.35 11.78
C SER A 489 4.35 20.94 12.27
N LYS A 490 4.50 20.72 13.59
CA LYS A 490 4.18 19.43 14.20
C LYS A 490 2.70 19.12 13.95
N ILE A 491 2.42 17.91 13.48
CA ILE A 491 1.07 17.33 13.46
C ILE A 491 0.54 17.46 14.90
N GLY A 492 -0.55 18.20 15.13
CA GLY A 492 -1.00 18.41 16.51
C GLY A 492 -2.25 19.25 16.74
N THR A 493 -2.36 20.47 16.20
CA THR A 493 -3.60 21.26 16.39
C THR A 493 -3.91 22.18 15.22
N ARG A 494 -3.04 23.10 14.83
CA ARG A 494 -3.38 24.10 13.78
C ARG A 494 -3.66 23.48 12.41
N SER A 495 -2.77 22.64 11.88
CA SER A 495 -3.01 21.96 10.60
C SER A 495 -4.23 21.05 10.64
N TYR A 496 -4.49 20.39 11.78
CA TYR A 496 -5.66 19.54 11.94
C TYR A 496 -6.97 20.34 11.98
N MET A 497 -7.00 21.43 12.76
CA MET A 497 -8.15 22.35 12.82
C MET A 497 -8.42 22.97 11.45
N TYR A 498 -7.35 23.36 10.74
CA TYR A 498 -7.45 23.84 9.37
C TYR A 498 -8.06 22.80 8.43
N MET A 499 -7.49 21.59 8.37
CA MET A 499 -8.01 20.51 7.53
C MET A 499 -9.47 20.17 7.86
N ARG A 500 -9.85 20.19 9.15
CA ARG A 500 -11.24 20.00 9.58
C ARG A 500 -12.14 21.12 9.09
N SER A 501 -11.69 22.37 9.16
CA SER A 501 -12.42 23.54 8.64
C SER A 501 -12.62 23.44 7.12
N VAL A 502 -11.53 23.20 6.37
CA VAL A 502 -11.56 23.00 4.91
C VAL A 502 -12.47 21.83 4.54
N LYS A 503 -12.37 20.70 5.25
CA LYS A 503 -13.27 19.55 5.05
C LYS A 503 -14.74 19.94 5.20
N THR A 504 -15.07 20.72 6.22
CA THR A 504 -16.45 21.17 6.46
C THR A 504 -16.94 22.01 5.28
N LYS A 505 -16.14 23.00 4.84
CA LYS A 505 -16.45 23.80 3.65
C LYS A 505 -16.61 23.00 2.36
N ILE A 506 -15.78 21.96 2.17
CA ILE A 506 -15.89 21.03 1.03
C ILE A 506 -17.25 20.31 1.08
N ILE A 507 -17.62 19.78 2.25
CA ILE A 507 -18.90 19.06 2.44
C ILE A 507 -20.08 20.01 2.21
N ASP A 508 -20.04 21.21 2.77
CA ASP A 508 -21.08 22.22 2.58
C ASP A 508 -21.23 22.60 1.10
N SER A 509 -20.11 22.80 0.39
CA SER A 509 -20.11 23.09 -1.05
C SER A 509 -20.70 21.94 -1.88
N ILE A 510 -20.42 20.69 -1.52
CA ILE A 510 -21.00 19.50 -2.17
C ILE A 510 -22.51 19.43 -1.92
N GLY A 511 -22.95 19.71 -0.69
CA GLY A 511 -24.37 19.70 -0.32
C GLY A 511 -25.20 20.80 -1.01
N GLN A 512 -24.56 21.91 -1.37
CA GLN A 512 -25.20 23.04 -2.08
C GLN A 512 -25.11 22.93 -3.60
N TYR A 513 -24.29 22.02 -4.13
CA TYR A 513 -24.05 21.91 -5.57
C TYR A 513 -25.33 21.47 -6.30
N LYS A 514 -25.66 22.19 -7.37
CA LYS A 514 -26.74 21.85 -8.30
C LYS A 514 -26.13 21.58 -9.67
N ALA A 515 -26.27 20.35 -10.15
CA ALA A 515 -25.71 19.97 -11.45
C ALA A 515 -26.31 20.82 -12.59
N PRO A 516 -25.50 21.26 -13.58
CA PRO A 516 -26.00 21.92 -14.78
C PRO A 516 -27.01 21.04 -15.54
N LEU A 517 -27.92 21.65 -16.29
CA LEU A 517 -28.95 20.92 -17.07
C LEU A 517 -28.36 19.97 -18.12
N ALA A 518 -27.14 20.22 -18.59
CA ALA A 518 -26.43 19.35 -19.53
C ALA A 518 -25.77 18.13 -18.86
N CYS A 519 -25.80 18.04 -17.53
CA CYS A 519 -25.24 16.93 -16.79
C CYS A 519 -26.00 15.63 -17.09
N THR A 520 -25.30 14.63 -17.59
CA THR A 520 -25.85 13.30 -17.87
C THR A 520 -25.56 12.29 -16.76
N HIS A 521 -24.58 12.58 -15.90
CA HIS A 521 -24.09 11.69 -14.86
C HIS A 521 -23.32 12.45 -13.77
N LEU A 522 -23.53 12.08 -12.51
CA LEU A 522 -22.74 12.52 -11.35
C LEU A 522 -21.88 11.36 -10.82
N PRO A 523 -20.59 11.55 -10.54
CA PRO A 523 -19.76 10.52 -9.90
C PRO A 523 -20.06 10.40 -8.40
N SER A 524 -19.69 9.27 -7.78
CA SER A 524 -19.61 9.21 -6.31
C SER A 524 -18.44 10.07 -5.81
N ILE A 525 -18.65 10.82 -4.74
CA ILE A 525 -17.62 11.69 -4.16
C ILE A 525 -17.12 11.12 -2.84
N GLY A 526 -15.80 10.92 -2.70
CA GLY A 526 -15.15 10.61 -1.44
C GLY A 526 -14.54 11.87 -0.80
N VAL A 527 -14.88 12.18 0.45
CA VAL A 527 -14.24 13.27 1.23
C VAL A 527 -13.78 12.71 2.57
N SER A 528 -12.46 12.57 2.74
CA SER A 528 -11.84 12.07 3.98
C SER A 528 -12.46 10.77 4.51
N GLY A 529 -12.70 9.80 3.62
CA GLY A 529 -13.27 8.48 3.95
C GLY A 529 -14.80 8.42 3.94
N THR A 530 -15.51 9.55 3.91
CA THR A 530 -16.97 9.57 3.72
C THR A 530 -17.29 9.54 2.23
N VAL A 531 -18.23 8.68 1.80
CA VAL A 531 -18.66 8.59 0.41
C VAL A 531 -20.07 9.18 0.26
N TYR A 532 -20.21 10.07 -0.72
CA TYR A 532 -21.46 10.73 -1.11
C TYR A 532 -21.89 10.14 -2.44
N HIS A 533 -23.15 9.70 -2.52
CA HIS A 533 -23.71 9.16 -3.74
C HIS A 533 -24.63 10.19 -4.42
N PRO A 534 -24.66 10.21 -5.75
CA PRO A 534 -25.65 10.97 -6.49
C PRO A 534 -27.06 10.62 -6.04
N LYS A 535 -27.91 11.63 -5.93
CA LYS A 535 -29.35 11.46 -5.76
C LYS A 535 -30.07 12.26 -6.83
N SER A 536 -31.08 11.65 -7.44
CA SER A 536 -32.06 12.38 -8.24
C SER A 536 -33.00 13.06 -7.26
N ASP A 537 -32.71 14.32 -6.90
CA ASP A 537 -33.40 14.94 -5.78
C ASP A 537 -34.80 15.42 -6.15
N TYR A 538 -35.01 16.04 -7.33
CA TYR A 538 -36.33 16.53 -7.74
C TYR A 538 -36.48 16.65 -9.26
N ILE A 539 -37.70 16.43 -9.77
CA ILE A 539 -38.15 16.92 -11.08
C ILE A 539 -38.55 18.38 -10.86
N GLY A 540 -37.81 19.33 -11.43
CA GLY A 540 -38.15 20.75 -11.38
C GLY A 540 -39.50 21.06 -12.03
N GLU A 541 -40.04 22.26 -11.82
CA GLU A 541 -41.37 22.67 -12.35
C GLU A 541 -41.47 22.61 -13.89
N ASN A 542 -40.33 22.62 -14.58
CA ASN A 542 -40.18 22.44 -16.03
C ASN A 542 -39.96 20.97 -16.47
N GLY A 543 -39.99 20.00 -15.55
CA GLY A 543 -39.70 18.59 -15.83
C GLY A 543 -38.22 18.21 -15.75
N SER A 544 -37.27 19.12 -15.47
CA SER A 544 -35.84 18.80 -15.45
C SER A 544 -35.40 18.17 -14.13
N VAL A 545 -34.70 17.03 -14.17
CA VAL A 545 -34.15 16.39 -12.97
C VAL A 545 -32.94 17.19 -12.47
N VAL A 546 -33.02 17.72 -11.25
CA VAL A 546 -31.87 18.30 -10.55
C VAL A 546 -31.17 17.21 -9.76
N TRP A 547 -29.89 17.02 -10.04
CA TRP A 547 -29.05 16.05 -9.36
C TRP A 547 -28.28 16.72 -8.21
N GLY A 548 -28.25 16.04 -7.06
CA GLY A 548 -27.51 16.44 -5.86
C GLY A 548 -26.80 15.26 -5.20
N TYR A 549 -26.33 15.46 -3.97
CA TYR A 549 -25.55 14.48 -3.21
C TYR A 549 -26.18 14.18 -1.84
N HIS A 550 -26.12 12.92 -1.43
CA HIS A 550 -26.48 12.48 -0.08
C HIS A 550 -25.37 11.61 0.52
N VAL A 551 -25.30 11.59 1.86
CA VAL A 551 -24.40 10.72 2.61
C VAL A 551 -24.97 9.28 2.61
N ALA A 552 -24.12 8.29 2.32
CA ALA A 552 -24.46 6.86 2.43
C ALA A 552 -24.80 6.42 3.87
#